data_AF-A0A227JB95-F1
#
_entry.id   AF-A0A227JB95-F1
#
_cell.length_a   1.000
_cell.length_b   1.000
_cell.length_c   1.000
_cell.angle_alpha   90.00
_cell.angle_beta   90.00
_cell.angle_gamma   90.00
#
_symmetry.space_group_name_H-M   'P 1'
#
loop_
_entity.id
_entity.type
_entity.pdbx_description
1 polymer ?
#
loop_
_entity_poly.entity_id
_entity_poly.type
_entity_poly.pdbx_seq_one_letter_code
_entity_poly.pdbx_strand_id
1 'polypeptide(L)'
;DWREGDQVKEVTATNRERYNVFMTNLVTARYDQEVREEAQRKAQELVKQIPVTMGKDRSGLPVIIARAQYNVLWQRLPNILPKMGFTIEERSQSQGTVTAKYASPDDEFWNEIGVKPIDLKAGKYTFLLGDLGNRTSINITDPSGKPVEEEFLKSLVPVLGAVVKE
;
A
#
# COMPACT_ATOMS: atom_id res chain seq x y z
N ASP A 1 -18.05 -39.89 32.67
CA ASP A 1 -19.46 -40.31 32.77
C ASP A 1 -20.33 -39.50 31.83
N TRP A 2 -20.96 -40.17 30.87
CA TRP A 2 -21.97 -39.54 30.01
C TRP A 2 -23.32 -39.64 30.73
N ARG A 3 -23.99 -38.50 30.95
CA ARG A 3 -25.31 -38.45 31.57
C ARG A 3 -26.34 -38.13 30.52
N GLU A 4 -27.25 -39.08 30.28
CA GLU A 4 -28.44 -38.89 29.48
C GLU A 4 -29.63 -39.07 30.45
N GLY A 5 -30.11 -37.97 31.02
CA GLY A 5 -31.05 -37.99 32.15
C GLY A 5 -30.40 -38.38 33.49
N ASP A 6 -31.19 -38.97 34.40
CA ASP A 6 -30.82 -39.31 35.79
C ASP A 6 -30.14 -40.68 35.95
N GLN A 7 -29.60 -41.26 34.87
CA GLN A 7 -28.89 -42.54 34.90
C GLN A 7 -27.47 -42.41 34.32
N VAL A 8 -26.49 -42.87 35.09
CA VAL A 8 -25.09 -42.97 34.67
C VAL A 8 -24.93 -44.25 33.85
N LYS A 9 -24.73 -44.10 32.53
CA LYS A 9 -24.38 -45.22 31.64
C LYS A 9 -22.90 -45.12 31.25
N GLU A 10 -22.25 -46.28 31.09
CA GLU A 10 -20.89 -46.33 30.54
C GLU A 10 -20.85 -45.72 29.14
N VAL A 11 -19.78 -44.99 28.85
CA VAL A 11 -19.56 -44.38 27.54
C VAL A 11 -19.39 -45.50 26.52
N THR A 12 -20.43 -45.77 25.73
CA THR A 12 -20.36 -46.69 24.59
C THR A 12 -19.28 -46.22 23.61
N ALA A 13 -18.59 -47.17 22.96
CA ALA A 13 -17.55 -46.87 21.97
C ALA A 13 -18.02 -45.85 20.91
N THR A 14 -19.29 -45.99 20.47
CA THR A 14 -19.95 -45.08 19.52
C THR A 14 -20.07 -43.64 20.03
N ASN A 15 -20.31 -43.41 21.33
CA ASN A 15 -20.38 -42.07 21.90
C ASN A 15 -19.01 -41.41 21.96
N ARG A 16 -17.96 -42.19 22.25
CA ARG A 16 -16.57 -41.73 22.20
C ARG A 16 -16.16 -41.35 20.79
N GLU A 17 -16.52 -42.17 19.80
CA GLU A 17 -16.27 -41.89 18.38
C GLU A 17 -16.98 -40.62 17.91
N ARG A 18 -18.27 -40.44 18.24
CA ARG A 18 -19.02 -39.22 17.89
C ARG A 18 -18.43 -37.97 18.52
N TYR A 19 -18.02 -38.04 19.79
CA TYR A 19 -17.38 -36.92 20.46
C TYR A 19 -16.02 -36.60 19.83
N ASN A 20 -15.22 -37.61 19.51
CA ASN A 20 -13.94 -37.42 18.82
C ASN A 20 -14.12 -36.80 17.43
N VAL A 21 -15.11 -37.25 16.65
CA VAL A 21 -15.46 -36.66 15.35
C VAL A 21 -15.95 -35.22 15.51
N PHE A 22 -16.80 -34.95 16.50
CA PHE A 22 -17.29 -33.59 16.78
C PHE A 22 -16.15 -32.64 17.14
N MET A 23 -15.28 -33.04 18.07
CA MET A 23 -14.13 -32.24 18.48
C MET A 23 -13.14 -32.03 17.34
N THR A 24 -12.89 -33.06 16.53
CA THR A 24 -12.03 -32.96 15.33
C THR A 24 -12.62 -31.98 14.33
N ASN A 25 -13.91 -32.08 14.02
CA ASN A 25 -14.58 -31.16 13.10
C ASN A 25 -14.56 -29.72 13.63
N LEU A 26 -14.70 -29.52 14.94
CA LEU A 26 -14.64 -28.19 15.55
C LEU A 26 -13.24 -27.57 15.43
N VAL A 27 -12.19 -28.35 15.70
CA VAL A 27 -10.79 -27.89 15.55
C VAL A 27 -10.49 -27.58 14.09
N THR A 28 -10.85 -28.47 13.17
CA THR A 28 -10.65 -28.27 11.73
C THR A 28 -11.41 -27.04 11.22
N ALA A 29 -12.67 -26.85 11.62
CA ALA A 29 -13.46 -25.69 11.20
C ALA A 29 -12.87 -24.37 11.72
N ARG A 30 -12.37 -24.35 12.96
CA ARG A 30 -11.69 -23.18 13.53
C ARG A 30 -10.38 -22.89 12.82
N TYR A 31 -9.57 -23.91 12.58
CA TYR A 31 -8.32 -23.78 11.84
C TYR A 31 -8.55 -23.27 10.41
N ASP A 32 -9.53 -23.84 9.70
CA ASP A 32 -9.91 -23.38 8.35
C ASP A 32 -10.39 -21.92 8.35
N GLN A 33 -11.10 -21.50 9.39
CA GLN A 33 -11.53 -20.12 9.54
C GLN A 33 -10.33 -19.18 9.74
N GLU A 34 -9.40 -19.51 10.65
CA GLU A 34 -8.19 -18.72 10.88
C GLU A 34 -7.33 -18.60 9.62
N VAL A 35 -7.14 -19.69 8.89
CA VAL A 35 -6.39 -19.68 7.61
C VAL A 35 -7.04 -18.74 6.59
N ARG A 36 -8.38 -18.73 6.52
CA ARG A 36 -9.12 -17.82 5.63
C ARG A 36 -9.00 -16.36 6.05
N GLU A 37 -9.13 -16.08 7.34
CA GLU A 37 -8.99 -14.72 7.89
C GLU A 37 -7.58 -14.17 7.68
N GLU A 38 -6.54 -15.00 7.89
CA GLU A 38 -5.17 -14.64 7.57
C GLU A 38 -4.95 -14.35 6.09
N ALA A 39 -5.49 -15.20 5.21
CA ALA A 39 -5.40 -15.00 3.76
C ALA A 39 -6.07 -13.69 3.34
N GLN A 40 -7.22 -13.36 3.93
CA GLN A 40 -7.91 -12.09 3.69
C GLN A 40 -7.11 -10.89 4.19
N ARG A 41 -6.53 -10.96 5.40
CA ARG A 41 -5.65 -9.89 5.91
C ARG A 41 -4.45 -9.66 5.01
N LYS A 42 -3.74 -10.73 4.62
CA LYS A 42 -2.60 -10.64 3.69
C LYS A 42 -3.00 -10.03 2.35
N ALA A 43 -4.16 -10.41 1.81
CA ALA A 43 -4.69 -9.82 0.58
C ALA A 43 -4.99 -8.33 0.74
N GLN A 44 -5.58 -7.90 1.85
CA GLN A 44 -5.84 -6.50 2.14
C GLN A 44 -4.53 -5.69 2.31
N GLU A 45 -3.52 -6.26 2.97
CA GLU A 45 -2.19 -5.64 3.11
C GLU A 45 -1.52 -5.43 1.75
N LEU A 46 -1.62 -6.39 0.83
CA LEU A 46 -1.10 -6.25 -0.53
C LEU A 46 -1.82 -5.17 -1.35
N VAL A 47 -3.11 -4.92 -1.09
CA VAL A 47 -3.88 -3.82 -1.72
C VAL A 47 -3.52 -2.45 -1.15
N LYS A 48 -3.03 -2.40 0.10
CA LYS A 48 -2.52 -1.16 0.70
C LYS A 48 -1.22 -0.73 0.02
N GLN A 49 -0.33 -1.68 -0.26
CA GLN A 49 0.94 -1.41 -0.92
C GLN A 49 0.74 -1.15 -2.41
N ILE A 50 1.14 0.02 -2.89
CA ILE A 50 1.33 0.31 -4.32
C ILE A 50 2.83 0.19 -4.59
N PRO A 51 3.31 -0.93 -5.15
CA PRO A 51 4.72 -1.06 -5.52
C PRO A 51 5.12 0.07 -6.48
N VAL A 52 6.15 0.82 -6.09
CA VAL A 52 6.72 1.91 -6.90
C VAL A 52 8.08 1.48 -7.41
N THR A 53 8.33 1.67 -8.70
CA THR A 53 9.58 1.30 -9.37
C THR A 53 10.03 2.44 -10.27
N MET A 54 11.34 2.54 -10.53
CA MET A 54 11.80 3.40 -11.61
C MET A 54 11.66 2.69 -12.96
N GLY A 55 11.28 3.46 -13.97
CA GLY A 55 11.28 3.07 -15.36
C GLY A 55 11.80 4.20 -16.25
N LYS A 56 11.62 4.03 -17.56
CA LYS A 56 11.88 5.07 -18.56
C LYS A 56 10.63 5.26 -19.40
N ASP A 57 10.30 6.51 -19.69
CA ASP A 57 9.23 6.86 -20.64
C ASP A 57 9.69 6.58 -22.10
N ARG A 58 8.78 6.67 -23.06
CA ARG A 58 9.04 6.51 -24.51
C ARG A 58 10.16 7.41 -25.02
N SER A 59 10.38 8.56 -24.38
CA SER A 59 11.45 9.51 -24.70
C SER A 59 12.80 9.19 -24.04
N GLY A 60 12.90 8.09 -23.29
CA GLY A 60 14.10 7.68 -22.55
C GLY A 60 14.34 8.40 -21.24
N LEU A 61 13.46 9.33 -20.87
CA LEU A 61 13.52 10.06 -19.60
C LEU A 61 13.12 9.15 -18.43
N PRO A 62 13.78 9.29 -17.27
CA PRO A 62 13.43 8.51 -16.09
C PRO A 62 12.03 8.89 -15.60
N VAL A 63 11.23 7.88 -15.25
CA VAL A 63 9.84 8.05 -14.79
C VAL A 63 9.57 7.07 -13.66
N ILE A 64 8.70 7.45 -12.73
CA ILE A 64 8.27 6.56 -11.66
C ILE A 64 7.06 5.76 -12.15
N ILE A 65 7.08 4.44 -11.97
CA ILE A 65 5.98 3.55 -12.33
C ILE A 65 5.38 2.98 -11.04
N ALA A 66 4.15 3.37 -10.77
CA ALA A 66 3.34 2.85 -9.67
C ALA A 66 2.47 1.69 -10.17
N ARG A 67 2.48 0.55 -9.47
CA ARG A 67 1.63 -0.61 -9.77
C ARG A 67 0.21 -0.43 -9.20
N ALA A 68 -0.46 0.62 -9.64
CA ALA A 68 -1.86 0.89 -9.39
C ALA A 68 -2.49 1.53 -10.63
N GLN A 69 -3.80 1.34 -10.77
CA GLN A 69 -4.60 2.04 -11.78
C GLN A 69 -4.63 3.54 -11.47
N TYR A 70 -4.76 4.35 -12.52
CA TYR A 70 -4.74 5.81 -12.43
C TYR A 70 -5.72 6.35 -11.37
N ASN A 71 -6.98 5.92 -11.41
CA ASN A 71 -8.02 6.39 -10.49
C ASN A 71 -7.70 6.07 -9.02
N VAL A 72 -7.15 4.87 -8.77
CA VAL A 72 -6.78 4.43 -7.41
C VAL A 72 -5.64 5.28 -6.86
N LEU A 73 -4.60 5.50 -7.68
CA LEU A 73 -3.48 6.33 -7.27
C LEU A 73 -3.90 7.79 -7.09
N TRP A 74 -4.70 8.33 -8.01
CA TRP A 74 -5.19 9.71 -8.00
C TRP A 74 -5.92 10.07 -6.70
N GLN A 75 -6.77 9.16 -6.21
CA GLN A 75 -7.49 9.32 -4.95
C GLN A 75 -6.58 9.31 -3.72
N ARG A 76 -5.42 8.65 -3.79
CA ARG A 76 -4.46 8.54 -2.68
C ARG A 76 -3.40 9.63 -2.65
N LEU A 77 -3.09 10.26 -3.79
CA LEU A 77 -2.15 11.39 -3.86
C LEU A 77 -2.35 12.49 -2.80
N PRO A 78 -3.58 12.94 -2.46
CA PRO A 78 -3.75 13.98 -1.44
C PRO A 78 -3.40 13.53 -0.02
N ASN A 79 -3.31 12.22 0.23
CA ASN A 79 -2.86 11.69 1.51
C ASN A 79 -1.35 11.40 1.48
N ILE A 80 -0.79 11.03 0.32
CA ILE A 80 0.62 10.66 0.16
C ILE A 80 1.52 11.89 0.05
N LEU A 81 1.14 12.89 -0.75
CA LEU A 81 1.98 14.07 -1.03
C LEU A 81 2.28 14.90 0.23
N PRO A 82 1.29 15.25 1.07
CA PRO A 82 1.54 16.04 2.27
C PRO A 82 2.45 15.33 3.28
N LYS A 83 2.33 14.00 3.40
CA LYS A 83 3.25 13.21 4.22
C LYS A 83 4.70 13.47 3.79
N MET A 84 4.99 13.45 2.49
CA MET A 84 6.33 13.71 1.97
C MET A 84 6.80 15.18 2.01
N GLY A 85 6.05 16.11 2.61
CA GLY A 85 6.37 17.54 2.59
C GLY A 85 5.89 18.30 1.35
N PHE A 86 5.04 17.67 0.53
CA PHE A 86 4.43 18.34 -0.63
C PHE A 86 3.05 18.89 -0.27
N THR A 87 2.93 20.21 -0.28
CA THR A 87 1.64 20.90 -0.17
C THR A 87 1.01 21.01 -1.54
N ILE A 88 -0.16 20.41 -1.75
CA ILE A 88 -0.84 20.43 -3.05
C ILE A 88 -1.48 21.80 -3.27
N GLU A 89 -1.14 22.46 -4.38
CA GLU A 89 -1.74 23.73 -4.80
C GLU A 89 -2.89 23.51 -5.77
N GLU A 90 -2.68 22.65 -6.78
CA GLU A 90 -3.65 22.45 -7.87
C GLU A 90 -3.68 20.99 -8.31
N ARG A 91 -4.86 20.51 -8.72
CA ARG A 91 -5.09 19.14 -9.15
C ARG A 91 -6.08 19.12 -10.30
N SER A 92 -5.68 18.56 -11.44
CA SER A 92 -6.56 18.38 -12.59
C SER A 92 -6.58 16.91 -13.02
N GLN A 93 -7.67 16.21 -12.69
CA GLN A 93 -7.80 14.79 -13.02
C GLN A 93 -7.93 14.54 -14.53
N SER A 94 -8.52 15.49 -15.26
CA SER A 94 -8.66 15.42 -16.71
C SER A 94 -7.33 15.57 -17.44
N GLN A 95 -6.40 16.34 -16.86
CA GLN A 95 -5.04 16.54 -17.40
C GLN A 95 -4.00 15.59 -16.79
N GLY A 96 -4.34 14.90 -15.69
CA GLY A 96 -3.38 14.09 -14.94
C GLY A 96 -2.31 14.91 -14.25
N THR A 97 -2.54 16.20 -14.01
CA THR A 97 -1.54 17.11 -13.43
C THR A 97 -1.85 17.36 -11.96
N VAL A 98 -0.82 17.24 -11.11
CA VAL A 98 -0.87 17.68 -9.72
C VAL A 98 0.29 18.63 -9.50
N THR A 99 -0.03 19.85 -9.11
CA THR A 99 0.96 20.86 -8.81
C THR A 99 1.10 20.95 -7.30
N ALA A 100 2.30 20.74 -6.79
CA ALA A 100 2.57 20.76 -5.36
C ALA A 100 3.86 21.50 -5.04
N LYS A 101 3.83 22.24 -3.93
CA LYS A 101 4.99 22.94 -3.39
C LYS A 101 5.70 22.05 -2.40
N TYR A 102 6.98 21.82 -2.62
CA TYR A 102 7.85 21.12 -1.69
C TYR A 102 8.38 22.07 -0.63
N ALA A 103 8.25 21.64 0.62
CA ALA A 103 9.00 22.16 1.76
C ALA A 103 9.63 20.97 2.47
N SER A 104 10.90 21.09 2.87
CA SER A 104 11.58 20.02 3.60
C SER A 104 10.78 19.69 4.86
N PRO A 105 10.34 18.44 5.05
CA PRO A 105 9.82 17.97 6.32
C PRO A 105 10.88 18.04 7.42
N ASP A 106 10.43 18.12 8.68
CA ASP A 106 11.29 18.08 9.86
C ASP A 106 12.01 16.73 10.00
N ASP A 107 13.18 16.72 10.65
CA ASP A 107 13.99 15.51 10.86
C ASP A 107 13.23 14.41 11.65
N GLU A 108 12.28 14.79 12.51
CA GLU A 108 11.40 13.84 13.22
C GLU A 108 10.56 13.01 12.25
N PHE A 109 10.05 13.62 11.17
CA PHE A 109 9.28 12.92 10.15
C PHE A 109 10.13 11.87 9.44
N TRP A 110 11.34 12.24 9.00
CA TRP A 110 12.26 11.32 8.31
C TRP A 110 12.66 10.12 9.18
N ASN A 111 12.78 10.34 10.50
CA ASN A 111 12.99 9.26 11.47
C ASN A 111 11.77 8.34 11.61
N GLU A 112 10.56 8.88 11.60
CA GLU A 112 9.31 8.11 11.69
C GLU A 112 9.09 7.22 10.45
N ILE A 113 9.30 7.76 9.25
CA ILE A 113 9.16 6.99 8.00
C ILE A 113 10.39 6.13 7.65
N GLY A 114 11.49 6.27 8.40
CA GLY A 114 12.68 5.44 8.28
C GLY A 114 13.46 5.60 6.96
N VAL A 115 13.37 6.77 6.33
CA VAL A 115 14.05 7.07 5.06
C VAL A 115 14.88 8.34 5.17
N LYS A 116 15.97 8.40 4.40
CA LYS A 116 16.89 9.55 4.43
C LYS A 116 16.19 10.81 3.91
N PRO A 117 16.47 11.98 4.50
CA PRO A 117 16.00 13.26 3.99
C PRO A 117 16.40 13.43 2.53
N ILE A 118 15.46 13.91 1.71
CA ILE A 118 15.74 14.29 0.33
C ILE A 118 16.32 15.70 0.37
N ASP A 119 17.55 15.87 -0.13
CA ASP A 119 18.15 17.19 -0.35
C ASP A 119 17.52 17.82 -1.62
N LEU A 120 16.36 18.44 -1.43
CA LEU A 120 15.59 19.09 -2.48
C LEU A 120 15.39 20.56 -2.13
N LYS A 121 15.56 21.43 -3.14
CA LYS A 121 15.25 22.85 -3.00
C LYS A 121 13.75 23.02 -2.81
N ALA A 122 13.36 23.81 -1.81
CA ALA A 122 11.98 24.22 -1.65
C ALA A 122 11.51 24.91 -2.95
N GLY A 123 10.43 24.41 -3.54
CA GLY A 123 10.07 24.75 -4.92
C GLY A 123 8.72 24.19 -5.34
N LYS A 124 8.24 24.62 -6.49
CA LYS A 124 6.95 24.20 -7.06
C LYS A 124 7.17 23.10 -8.09
N TYR A 125 6.66 21.91 -7.83
CA TYR A 125 6.81 20.76 -8.69
C TYR A 125 5.48 20.38 -9.32
N THR A 126 5.52 19.93 -10.58
CA THR A 126 4.35 19.42 -11.28
C THR A 126 4.51 17.93 -11.51
N PHE A 127 3.57 17.15 -11.00
CA PHE A 127 3.47 15.72 -11.18
C PHE A 127 2.49 15.46 -12.34
N LEU A 128 2.98 14.84 -13.40
CA LEU A 128 2.20 14.39 -14.53
C LEU A 128 1.98 12.88 -14.42
N LEU A 129 0.73 12.49 -14.26
CA LEU A 129 0.29 11.12 -14.17
C LEU A 129 -0.25 10.63 -15.52
N GLY A 130 0.30 9.53 -16.00
CA GLY A 130 -0.11 8.86 -17.23
C GLY A 130 -0.67 7.47 -16.95
N ASP A 131 -1.79 7.14 -17.58
CA ASP A 131 -2.41 5.82 -17.46
C ASP A 131 -1.70 4.79 -18.35
N LEU A 132 -1.22 3.71 -17.74
CA LEU A 132 -0.63 2.54 -18.41
C LEU A 132 -1.51 1.29 -18.21
N GLY A 133 -2.80 1.46 -17.94
CA GLY A 133 -3.78 0.41 -17.70
C GLY A 133 -3.77 -0.08 -16.26
N ASN A 134 -2.93 -1.07 -15.96
CA ASN A 134 -2.79 -1.61 -14.58
C ASN A 134 -1.68 -0.92 -13.78
N ARG A 135 -1.04 0.09 -14.37
CA ARG A 135 0.05 0.88 -13.79
C ARG A 135 -0.18 2.35 -14.12
N THR A 136 0.44 3.21 -13.34
CA THR A 136 0.43 4.66 -13.59
C THR A 136 1.87 5.13 -13.67
N SER A 137 2.22 5.84 -14.74
CA SER A 137 3.49 6.57 -14.82
C SER A 137 3.36 7.91 -14.13
N ILE A 138 4.35 8.29 -13.34
CA ILE A 138 4.44 9.58 -12.65
C ILE A 138 5.73 10.24 -13.14
N ASN A 139 5.56 11.27 -13.94
CA ASN A 139 6.64 12.16 -14.36
C ASN A 139 6.61 13.42 -13.49
N ILE A 140 7.77 13.97 -13.15
CA ILE A 140 7.88 15.13 -12.26
C ILE A 140 8.69 16.20 -12.99
N THR A 141 8.16 17.42 -13.03
CA THR A 141 8.82 18.57 -13.62
C THR A 141 9.02 19.67 -12.58
N ASP A 142 10.15 20.36 -12.70
CA ASP A 142 10.55 21.53 -11.91
C ASP A 142 9.73 22.78 -12.34
N PRO A 143 9.72 23.93 -11.61
CA PRO A 143 9.00 25.13 -12.05
C PRO A 143 9.42 25.62 -13.45
N SER A 144 10.64 25.27 -13.86
CA SER A 144 11.18 25.59 -15.19
C SER A 144 10.62 24.71 -16.32
N GLY A 145 9.72 23.76 -16.01
CA GLY A 145 9.16 22.79 -16.97
C GLY A 145 10.14 21.69 -17.39
N LYS A 146 11.31 21.61 -16.77
CA LYS A 146 12.31 20.58 -17.04
C LYS A 146 12.00 19.32 -16.22
N PRO A 147 12.14 18.11 -16.80
CA PRO A 147 12.11 16.87 -16.04
C PRO A 147 13.15 16.92 -14.93
N VAL A 148 12.76 16.45 -13.75
CA VAL A 148 13.69 16.31 -12.61
C VAL A 148 14.78 15.28 -12.90
N GLU A 149 15.93 15.43 -12.25
CA GLU A 149 17.08 14.54 -12.44
C GLU A 149 16.80 13.10 -12.00
N GLU A 150 17.47 12.13 -12.61
CA GLU A 150 17.32 10.71 -12.28
C GLU A 150 17.66 10.41 -10.81
N GLU A 151 18.65 11.10 -10.25
CA GLU A 151 19.06 10.96 -8.85
C GLU A 151 17.93 11.35 -7.90
N PHE A 152 17.18 12.41 -8.24
CA PHE A 152 16.00 12.81 -7.49
C PHE A 152 14.92 11.73 -7.53
N LEU A 153 14.60 11.20 -8.71
CA LEU A 153 13.60 10.13 -8.82
C LEU A 153 14.02 8.87 -8.04
N LYS A 154 15.32 8.54 -8.04
CA LYS A 154 15.88 7.45 -7.21
C LYS A 154 15.68 7.68 -5.72
N SER A 155 15.87 8.91 -5.24
CA SER A 155 15.62 9.26 -3.83
C SER A 155 14.13 9.26 -3.47
N LEU A 156 13.24 9.56 -4.42
CA LEU A 156 11.80 9.64 -4.18
C LEU A 156 11.12 8.26 -4.16
N VAL A 157 11.61 7.28 -4.92
CA VAL A 157 11.08 5.91 -4.94
C VAL A 157 10.99 5.25 -3.55
N PRO A 158 12.04 5.24 -2.70
CA PRO A 158 11.94 4.64 -1.37
C PRO A 158 10.97 5.41 -0.46
N VAL A 159 10.88 6.74 -0.59
CA VAL A 159 9.95 7.57 0.20
C VAL A 159 8.50 7.29 -0.21
N LEU A 160 8.20 7.30 -1.50
CA LEU A 160 6.89 6.90 -2.03
C LEU A 160 6.54 5.47 -1.60
N GLY A 161 7.51 4.55 -1.65
CA GLY A 161 7.34 3.17 -1.20
C GLY A 161 7.07 3.03 0.30
N ALA A 162 7.60 3.92 1.14
CA ALA A 162 7.34 3.95 2.58
C ALA A 162 5.97 4.57 2.88
N VAL A 163 5.68 5.72 2.31
CA VAL A 163 4.44 6.48 2.58
C VAL A 163 3.19 5.75 2.07
N VAL A 164 3.31 4.99 0.99
CA VAL A 164 2.21 4.19 0.45
C VAL A 164 1.88 2.95 1.31
N LYS A 165 2.82 2.48 2.16
CA LYS A 165 2.60 1.30 3.02
C LYS A 165 1.67 1.60 4.19
N GLU A 166 1.56 2.87 4.60
CA GLU A 166 0.66 3.35 5.66
C GLU A 166 -0.74 3.67 5.13
#